data_AF-A0A9D9MU57-F1
#
_entry.id   AF-A0A9D9MU57-F1
#
_cell.length_a   1.000
_cell.length_b   1.000
_cell.length_c   1.000
_cell.angle_alpha   90.00
_cell.angle_beta   90.00
_cell.angle_gamma   90.00
#
_symmetry.space_group_name_H-M   'P 1'
#
loop_
_entity.id
_entity.type
_entity.pdbx_description
1 polymer ?
#
loop_
_entity_poly.entity_id
_entity_poly.type
_entity_poly.pdbx_seq_one_letter_code
_entity_poly.pdbx_strand_id
1 'polypeptide(L)'
;MNGIQLTRRQRLVIGHLILLGGISVLFWTLFRVSIAQPESVAILKALLAASALFSWVLVGLLLWREPAALWVGIGCIVLPVLFWGFDARAYAGLLVAVFCWWAAAREVSRETEDRLSFSSGRSFAVAKQMGVLGFSILISIGYFLSIRTLSWEDLVSRFELRAGTVEKMATLVGYVQPELAELGQDSRTVDEYLRSLSGLSFLNTSDETLQFEQLNDQVGRLREQGINIEFTGDALTLVRGAAEESSLASGRQQLGELAGRTVSGDEQVSALFAEVLEKKIFAIVEGSRMQERIPDRTLPVFIALLFFLTVWPLALILFSLWSFVAALCIGLFRSWRWIEISRHAALQDRMER
;
A
#
# COMPACT_ATOMS: atom_id res chain seq x y z
N MET A 1 22.16 50.72 4.84
CA MET A 1 21.36 49.47 4.76
C MET A 1 21.32 48.88 6.15
N ASN A 2 20.21 49.00 6.87
CA ASN A 2 20.06 48.39 8.19
C ASN A 2 20.03 46.87 8.01
N GLY A 3 21.01 46.16 8.56
CA GLY A 3 21.05 44.70 8.52
C GLY A 3 19.80 44.14 9.21
N ILE A 4 19.03 43.31 8.50
CA ILE A 4 17.86 42.63 9.05
C ILE A 4 18.35 41.73 10.19
N GLN A 5 18.10 42.12 11.44
CA GLN A 5 18.43 41.31 12.60
C GLN A 5 17.42 40.16 12.72
N LEU A 6 17.77 39.00 12.16
CA LEU A 6 16.97 37.80 12.28
C LEU A 6 16.98 37.26 13.71
N THR A 7 15.79 36.97 14.24
CA THR A 7 15.63 36.32 15.55
C THR A 7 16.21 34.90 15.52
N ARG A 8 16.60 34.35 16.68
CA ARG A 8 17.15 32.98 16.78
C ARG A 8 16.20 31.93 16.18
N ARG A 9 14.90 32.12 16.37
CA ARG A 9 13.84 31.27 15.82
C ARG A 9 13.78 31.35 14.29
N GLN A 10 13.83 32.55 13.71
CA GLN A 10 13.86 32.72 12.25
C GLN A 10 15.08 32.05 11.63
N ARG A 11 16.25 32.16 12.25
CA ARG A 11 17.46 31.46 11.78
C ARG A 11 17.29 29.94 11.78
N LEU A 12 16.66 29.39 12.82
CA LEU A 12 16.36 27.96 12.88
C LEU A 12 15.37 27.54 11.78
N VAL A 13 14.30 28.31 11.56
CA VAL A 13 13.32 28.03 10.51
C VAL A 13 13.97 28.08 9.13
N ILE A 14 14.78 29.11 8.85
CA ILE A 14 15.53 29.23 7.59
C ILE A 14 16.47 28.04 7.41
N GLY A 15 17.25 27.67 8.45
CA GLY A 15 18.15 26.52 8.40
C GLY A 15 17.40 25.20 8.16
N HIS A 16 16.24 25.01 8.82
CA HIS A 16 15.38 23.85 8.63
C HIS A 16 14.83 23.78 7.19
N LEU A 17 14.39 24.89 6.62
CA LEU A 17 13.88 24.99 5.25
C LEU A 17 14.97 24.73 4.21
N ILE A 18 16.18 25.25 4.41
CA ILE A 18 17.33 24.97 3.53
C ILE A 18 17.65 23.47 3.55
N LEU A 19 17.72 22.85 4.74
CA LEU A 19 17.98 21.42 4.84
C LEU A 19 16.85 20.60 4.24
N LEU A 20 15.59 21.01 4.43
CA LEU A 20 14.43 20.37 3.81
C LEU A 20 14.53 20.39 2.28
N GLY A 21 14.89 21.53 1.69
CA GLY A 21 15.12 21.65 0.26
C GLY A 21 16.18 20.66 -0.24
N GLY A 22 17.32 20.57 0.47
CA GLY A 22 18.39 19.62 0.15
C GLY A 22 17.95 18.15 0.24
N ILE A 23 17.26 17.77 1.33
CA ILE A 23 16.73 16.41 1.53
C ILE A 23 15.68 16.08 0.45
N SER A 24 14.83 17.03 0.10
CA SER A 24 13.80 16.86 -0.93
C SER A 24 14.41 16.59 -2.31
N VAL A 25 15.37 17.42 -2.74
CA VAL A 25 16.09 17.21 -4.01
C VAL A 25 16.83 15.86 -4.02
N LEU A 26 17.49 15.49 -2.92
CA LEU A 26 18.16 14.21 -2.78
C LEU A 26 17.18 13.03 -2.90
N PHE A 27 16.06 13.09 -2.19
CA PHE A 27 15.01 12.06 -2.24
C PHE A 27 14.54 11.84 -3.67
N TRP A 28 14.14 12.90 -4.37
CA TRP A 28 13.63 12.77 -5.72
C TRP A 28 14.67 12.28 -6.74
N THR A 29 15.93 12.67 -6.56
CA THR A 29 17.04 12.15 -7.37
C THR A 29 17.20 10.65 -7.17
N LEU A 30 17.21 10.19 -5.91
CA LEU A 30 17.32 8.76 -5.58
C LEU A 30 16.08 7.97 -6.02
N PHE A 31 14.89 8.56 -5.88
CA PHE A 31 13.64 7.97 -6.31
C PHE A 31 13.65 7.70 -7.82
N ARG A 32 14.10 8.67 -8.63
CA ARG A 32 14.24 8.49 -10.07
C ARG A 32 15.25 7.40 -10.43
N VAL A 33 16.41 7.38 -9.77
CA VAL A 33 17.41 6.32 -9.96
C VAL A 33 16.81 4.95 -9.66
N SER A 34 16.03 4.83 -8.58
CA SER A 34 15.37 3.56 -8.22
C SER A 34 14.32 3.09 -9.23
N ILE A 35 13.66 4.03 -9.93
CA ILE A 35 12.72 3.69 -11.01
C ILE A 35 13.49 3.27 -12.26
N ALA A 36 14.55 4.00 -12.62
CA ALA A 36 15.34 3.69 -13.81
C ALA A 36 16.06 2.34 -13.68
N GLN A 37 16.66 2.08 -12.52
CA GLN A 37 17.42 0.89 -12.17
C GLN A 37 16.80 0.24 -10.92
N PRO A 38 15.88 -0.73 -11.09
CA PRO A 38 15.16 -1.36 -9.99
C PRO A 38 16.03 -2.40 -9.24
N GLU A 39 17.22 -1.97 -8.81
CA GLU A 39 18.08 -2.75 -7.93
C GLU A 39 17.62 -2.61 -6.47
N SER A 40 17.69 -3.70 -5.70
CA SER A 40 17.27 -3.71 -4.29
C SER A 40 17.93 -2.60 -3.46
N VAL A 41 19.20 -2.28 -3.75
CA VAL A 41 19.95 -1.23 -3.05
C VAL A 41 19.45 0.18 -3.41
N ALA A 42 19.08 0.42 -4.66
CA ALA A 42 18.55 1.70 -5.11
C ALA A 42 17.17 1.98 -4.50
N ILE A 43 16.31 0.95 -4.46
CA ILE A 43 14.99 1.01 -3.83
C ILE A 43 15.13 1.31 -2.32
N LEU A 44 16.05 0.62 -1.63
CA LEU A 44 16.30 0.86 -0.21
C LEU A 44 16.78 2.30 0.05
N LYS A 45 17.68 2.84 -0.78
CA LYS A 45 18.15 4.23 -0.67
C LYS A 45 17.01 5.23 -0.86
N ALA A 46 16.14 5.01 -1.84
CA ALA A 46 14.96 5.85 -2.08
C ALA A 46 13.98 5.79 -0.89
N LEU A 47 13.74 4.61 -0.32
CA LEU A 47 12.87 4.42 0.84
C LEU A 47 13.41 5.13 2.10
N LEU A 48 14.72 5.03 2.35
CA LEU A 48 15.37 5.72 3.45
C LEU A 48 15.30 7.24 3.26
N ALA A 49 15.53 7.73 2.05
CA ALA A 49 15.42 9.15 1.73
C ALA A 49 13.97 9.67 1.85
N ALA A 50 12.98 8.87 1.43
CA ALA A 50 11.56 9.19 1.61
C ALA A 50 11.21 9.30 3.11
N SER A 51 11.70 8.35 3.91
CA SER A 51 11.48 8.32 5.36
C SER A 51 12.14 9.52 6.05
N ALA A 52 13.35 9.87 5.65
CA ALA A 52 14.06 11.04 6.15
C ALA A 52 13.32 12.34 5.79
N LEU A 53 12.89 12.47 4.52
CA LEU A 53 12.10 13.61 4.05
C LEU A 53 10.80 13.76 4.86
N PHE A 54 9.99 12.71 4.94
CA PHE A 54 8.70 12.78 5.64
C PHE A 54 8.87 13.11 7.12
N SER A 55 9.82 12.47 7.81
CA SER A 55 10.14 12.76 9.21
C SER A 55 10.58 14.22 9.40
N TRP A 56 11.41 14.74 8.49
CA TRP A 56 11.87 16.13 8.53
C TRP A 56 10.74 17.15 8.27
N VAL A 57 9.79 16.80 7.41
CA VAL A 57 8.59 17.59 7.18
C VAL A 57 7.71 17.64 8.42
N LEU A 58 7.52 16.52 9.13
CA LEU A 58 6.78 16.50 10.40
C LEU A 58 7.40 17.48 11.41
N VAL A 59 8.72 17.47 11.54
CA VAL A 59 9.44 18.48 12.36
C VAL A 59 9.10 19.90 11.89
N GLY A 60 9.09 20.13 10.58
CA GLY A 60 8.71 21.40 9.96
C GLY A 60 7.30 21.87 10.32
N LEU A 61 6.29 20.98 10.32
CA LEU A 61 4.90 21.32 10.64
C LEU A 61 4.75 21.96 12.03
N LEU A 62 5.62 21.62 12.99
CA LEU A 62 5.64 22.27 14.31
C LEU A 62 6.36 23.63 14.32
N LEU A 63 7.38 23.78 13.47
CA LEU A 63 8.25 24.95 13.41
C LEU A 63 7.63 26.10 12.60
N TRP A 64 6.92 25.78 11.51
CA TRP A 64 6.38 26.73 10.54
C TRP A 64 5.08 27.42 11.00
N ARG A 65 5.15 28.19 12.10
CA ARG A 65 3.97 28.98 12.54
C ARG A 65 3.69 30.18 11.64
N GLU A 66 4.72 30.71 11.00
CA GLU A 66 4.57 31.85 10.09
C GLU A 66 4.02 31.34 8.75
N PRO A 67 3.00 32.01 8.17
CA PRO A 67 2.38 31.56 6.93
C PRO A 67 3.38 31.49 5.77
N ALA A 68 4.35 32.42 5.74
CA ALA A 68 5.41 32.41 4.73
C ALA A 68 6.29 31.15 4.83
N ALA A 69 6.72 30.77 6.04
CA ALA A 69 7.52 29.58 6.26
C ALA A 69 6.76 28.30 5.89
N LEU A 70 5.45 28.25 6.17
CA LEU A 70 4.59 27.13 5.78
C LEU A 70 4.53 26.96 4.27
N TRP A 71 4.25 28.02 3.51
CA TRP A 71 4.17 27.95 2.05
C TRP A 71 5.52 27.62 1.40
N VAL A 72 6.62 28.18 1.93
CA VAL A 72 7.97 27.82 1.48
C VAL A 72 8.26 26.34 1.78
N GLY A 73 7.91 25.86 2.97
CA GLY A 73 8.08 24.45 3.36
C GLY A 73 7.32 23.49 2.44
N ILE A 74 6.03 23.76 2.18
CA ILE A 74 5.23 22.98 1.23
C ILE A 74 5.85 23.06 -0.18
N GLY A 75 6.27 24.24 -0.60
CA GLY A 75 6.98 24.45 -1.87
C GLY A 75 8.24 23.59 -1.99
N CYS A 76 9.08 23.53 -0.95
CA CYS A 76 10.29 22.70 -0.93
C CYS A 76 10.01 21.20 -1.09
N ILE A 77 8.85 20.72 -0.67
CA ILE A 77 8.45 19.31 -0.80
C ILE A 77 7.90 19.03 -2.21
N VAL A 78 7.02 19.91 -2.69
CA VAL A 78 6.21 19.68 -3.89
C VAL A 78 6.93 20.12 -5.18
N LEU A 79 7.58 21.28 -5.17
CA LEU A 79 8.19 21.86 -6.37
C LEU A 79 9.24 20.97 -7.02
N PRO A 80 10.11 20.25 -6.28
CA PRO A 80 11.11 19.44 -6.92
C PRO A 80 10.52 18.49 -7.96
N VAL A 81 9.35 17.86 -7.68
CA VAL A 81 8.66 16.94 -8.60
C VAL A 81 8.54 17.48 -10.03
N LEU A 82 8.30 18.79 -10.15
CA LEU A 82 8.09 19.45 -11.43
C LEU A 82 9.35 19.56 -12.28
N PHE A 83 10.55 19.46 -11.69
CA PHE A 83 11.80 19.49 -12.47
C PHE A 83 11.96 18.28 -13.39
N TRP A 84 11.25 17.18 -13.14
CA TRP A 84 11.37 15.97 -13.93
C TRP A 84 10.34 15.83 -15.05
N GLY A 85 9.38 16.75 -15.13
CA GLY A 85 8.45 16.77 -16.25
C GLY A 85 7.23 17.63 -16.00
N PHE A 86 6.74 18.21 -17.08
CA PHE A 86 5.49 18.96 -17.08
C PHE A 86 4.35 18.08 -17.63
N ASP A 87 3.28 17.91 -16.87
CA ASP A 87 2.02 17.30 -17.32
C ASP A 87 0.83 18.02 -16.70
N ALA A 88 -0.12 18.45 -17.52
CA ALA A 88 -1.35 19.10 -17.08
C ALA A 88 -2.12 18.24 -16.04
N ARG A 89 -2.10 16.91 -16.18
CA ARG A 89 -2.81 15.98 -15.29
C ARG A 89 -2.13 15.88 -13.92
N ALA A 90 -0.80 15.94 -13.90
CA ALA A 90 -0.02 15.94 -12.66
C ALA A 90 -0.32 17.17 -11.79
N TYR A 91 -0.68 18.31 -12.40
CA TYR A 91 -1.06 19.51 -11.65
C TYR A 91 -2.27 19.32 -10.75
N ALA A 92 -3.30 18.61 -11.22
CA ALA A 92 -4.48 18.33 -10.39
C ALA A 92 -4.09 17.55 -9.13
N GLY A 93 -3.28 16.50 -9.29
CA GLY A 93 -2.76 15.74 -8.16
C GLY A 93 -1.86 16.58 -7.24
N LEU A 94 -1.02 17.46 -7.79
CA LEU A 94 -0.15 18.34 -7.00
C LEU A 94 -0.95 19.33 -6.17
N LEU A 95 -2.03 19.90 -6.72
CA LEU A 95 -2.94 20.78 -5.96
C LEU A 95 -3.59 20.05 -4.79
N VAL A 96 -4.01 18.79 -5.00
CA VAL A 96 -4.55 17.95 -3.92
C VAL A 96 -3.47 17.66 -2.86
N ALA A 97 -2.25 17.35 -3.27
CA ALA A 97 -1.14 17.13 -2.34
C ALA A 97 -0.82 18.39 -1.52
N VAL A 98 -0.77 19.57 -2.16
CA VAL A 98 -0.59 20.87 -1.48
C VAL A 98 -1.70 21.12 -0.48
N PHE A 99 -2.97 20.88 -0.86
CA PHE A 99 -4.12 21.02 0.03
C PHE A 99 -4.01 20.09 1.24
N CYS A 100 -3.63 18.83 1.04
CA CYS A 100 -3.44 17.86 2.12
C CYS A 100 -2.34 18.32 3.09
N TRP A 101 -1.21 18.81 2.59
CA TRP A 101 -0.12 19.32 3.42
C TRP A 101 -0.53 20.58 4.19
N TRP A 102 -1.27 21.49 3.56
CA TRP A 102 -1.83 22.67 4.22
C TRP A 102 -2.82 22.28 5.32
N ALA A 103 -3.71 21.31 5.07
CA ALA A 103 -4.66 20.80 6.05
C ALA A 103 -3.95 20.17 7.26
N ALA A 104 -2.95 19.31 7.00
CA ALA A 104 -2.12 18.72 8.05
C ALA A 104 -1.41 19.77 8.91
N ALA A 105 -0.85 20.81 8.29
CA ALA A 105 -0.21 21.92 9.01
C ALA A 105 -1.20 22.69 9.89
N ARG A 106 -2.42 22.91 9.40
CA ARG A 106 -3.48 23.60 10.14
C ARG A 106 -3.95 22.79 11.35
N GLU A 107 -4.11 21.49 11.19
CA GLU A 107 -4.48 20.56 12.26
C GLU A 107 -3.44 20.54 13.38
N VAL A 108 -2.14 20.46 13.03
CA VAL A 108 -1.02 20.53 13.99
C VAL A 108 -0.98 21.86 14.73
N SER A 109 -1.22 22.97 14.00
CA SER A 109 -1.24 24.31 14.58
C SER A 109 -2.37 24.46 15.60
N ARG A 110 -3.60 24.07 15.23
CA ARG A 110 -4.78 24.06 16.11
C ARG A 110 -4.56 23.21 17.35
N GLU A 111 -4.09 21.98 17.20
CA GLU A 111 -3.83 21.07 18.32
C GLU A 111 -2.78 21.64 19.29
N THR A 112 -1.81 22.42 18.80
CA THR A 112 -0.83 23.07 19.69
C THR A 112 -1.38 24.32 20.37
N GLU A 113 -2.26 25.07 19.72
CA GLU A 113 -2.83 26.32 20.26
C GLU A 113 -3.90 26.06 21.32
N ASP A 114 -4.71 25.01 21.14
CA ASP A 114 -5.87 24.75 22.00
C ASP A 114 -5.51 24.05 23.33
N ARG A 115 -4.26 23.61 23.54
CA ARG A 115 -3.88 22.75 24.67
C ARG A 115 -2.85 23.37 25.63
N LEU A 116 -3.09 23.10 26.92
CA LEU A 116 -2.24 23.52 28.05
C LEU A 116 -0.93 22.71 28.18
N SER A 117 -0.84 21.51 27.60
CA SER A 117 0.35 20.66 27.65
C SER A 117 0.80 20.22 26.26
N PHE A 118 2.06 20.55 25.92
CA PHE A 118 2.64 20.22 24.63
C PHE A 118 3.17 18.78 24.60
N SER A 119 2.66 17.99 23.65
CA SER A 119 3.20 16.68 23.28
C SER A 119 3.38 16.60 21.77
N SER A 120 4.63 16.40 21.32
CA SER A 120 4.97 16.31 19.90
C SER A 120 4.32 15.11 19.23
N GLY A 121 4.35 13.93 19.87
CA GLY A 121 3.76 12.70 19.32
C GLY A 121 2.25 12.83 19.07
N ARG A 122 1.51 13.45 20.00
CA ARG A 122 0.07 13.68 19.81
C ARG A 122 -0.20 14.70 18.70
N SER A 123 0.60 15.76 18.64
CA SER A 123 0.48 16.77 17.58
C SER A 123 0.65 16.13 16.19
N PHE A 124 1.61 15.22 16.05
CA PHE A 124 1.80 14.48 14.80
C PHE A 124 0.66 13.49 14.52
N ALA A 125 0.09 12.85 15.54
CA ALA A 125 -1.01 11.91 15.35
C ALA A 125 -2.22 12.54 14.63
N VAL A 126 -2.49 13.83 14.86
CA VAL A 126 -3.57 14.55 14.16
C VAL A 126 -3.24 14.71 12.67
N ALA A 127 -2.00 15.06 12.31
CA ALA A 127 -1.56 15.16 10.92
C ALA A 127 -1.44 13.82 10.18
N LYS A 128 -1.65 12.67 10.84
CA LYS A 128 -1.41 11.34 10.26
C LYS A 128 -2.13 11.15 8.94
N GLN A 129 -3.43 11.34 8.90
CA GLN A 129 -4.24 11.02 7.72
C GLN A 129 -3.89 11.95 6.55
N MET A 130 -3.95 13.26 6.76
CA MET A 130 -3.71 14.26 5.72
C MET A 130 -2.25 14.31 5.25
N GLY A 131 -1.29 14.22 6.17
CA GLY A 131 0.13 14.22 5.84
C GLY A 131 0.53 13.00 5.03
N VAL A 132 0.10 11.80 5.46
CA VAL A 132 0.38 10.55 4.74
C VAL A 132 -0.31 10.54 3.37
N LEU A 133 -1.59 10.95 3.30
CA LEU A 133 -2.30 11.04 2.03
C LEU A 133 -1.58 11.99 1.05
N GLY A 134 -1.22 13.19 1.50
CA GLY A 134 -0.51 14.17 0.68
C GLY A 134 0.84 13.66 0.17
N PHE A 135 1.58 12.93 1.01
CA PHE A 135 2.85 12.33 0.63
C PHE A 135 2.68 11.17 -0.37
N SER A 136 1.72 10.27 -0.14
CA SER A 136 1.44 9.15 -1.04
C SER A 136 0.99 9.64 -2.42
N ILE A 137 0.13 10.66 -2.48
CA ILE A 137 -0.26 11.31 -3.74
C ILE A 137 0.98 11.87 -4.45
N LEU A 138 1.84 12.58 -3.70
CA LEU A 138 3.03 13.20 -4.26
C LEU A 138 4.01 12.19 -4.86
N ILE A 139 4.33 11.10 -4.14
CA ILE A 139 5.19 10.03 -4.66
C ILE A 139 4.57 9.38 -5.90
N SER A 140 3.25 9.14 -5.88
CA SER A 140 2.54 8.52 -7.00
C SER A 140 2.54 9.40 -8.26
N ILE A 141 2.45 10.72 -8.11
CA ILE A 141 2.62 11.67 -9.22
C ILE A 141 4.06 11.64 -9.74
N GLY A 142 5.05 11.63 -8.86
CA GLY A 142 6.44 11.52 -9.28
C GLY A 142 6.73 10.19 -9.99
N TYR A 143 6.08 9.10 -9.56
CA TYR A 143 6.13 7.82 -10.23
C TYR A 143 5.50 7.92 -11.63
N PHE A 144 4.27 8.44 -11.74
CA PHE A 144 3.58 8.71 -13.01
C PHE A 144 4.45 9.51 -13.99
N LEU A 145 5.04 10.62 -13.54
CA LEU A 145 5.90 11.47 -14.36
C LEU A 145 7.16 10.74 -14.84
N SER A 146 7.63 9.76 -14.09
CA SER A 146 8.81 8.95 -14.43
C SER A 146 8.49 7.83 -15.42
N ILE A 147 7.31 7.20 -15.30
CA ILE A 147 6.94 6.05 -16.14
C ILE A 147 6.21 6.44 -17.43
N ARG A 148 5.62 7.64 -17.52
CA ARG A 148 4.83 8.07 -18.69
C ARG A 148 5.61 8.14 -20.01
N THR A 149 6.94 8.15 -19.94
CA THR A 149 7.81 8.18 -21.12
C THR A 149 8.30 6.79 -21.54
N LEU A 150 7.99 5.74 -20.77
CA LEU A 150 8.37 4.37 -21.07
C LEU A 150 7.33 3.70 -21.97
N SER A 151 7.78 2.83 -22.87
CA SER A 151 6.87 2.01 -23.68
C SER A 151 6.27 0.87 -22.85
N TRP A 152 5.23 0.23 -23.39
CA TRP A 152 4.56 -0.88 -22.71
C TRP A 152 5.50 -2.07 -22.47
N GLU A 153 6.38 -2.39 -23.41
CA GLU A 153 7.35 -3.49 -23.29
C GLU A 153 8.33 -3.25 -22.13
N ASP A 154 8.75 -2.00 -21.95
CA ASP A 154 9.62 -1.58 -20.84
C ASP A 154 8.89 -1.56 -19.49
N LEU A 155 7.57 -1.41 -19.49
CA LEU A 155 6.75 -1.48 -18.28
C LEU A 155 6.51 -2.94 -17.86
N VAL A 156 6.10 -3.80 -18.80
CA VAL A 156 5.80 -5.22 -18.53
C VAL A 156 7.03 -5.96 -17.99
N SER A 157 8.21 -5.75 -18.58
CA SER A 157 9.45 -6.36 -18.10
C SER A 157 9.84 -5.95 -16.66
N ARG A 158 9.32 -4.81 -16.17
CA ARG A 158 9.49 -4.36 -14.78
C ARG A 158 8.41 -4.89 -13.84
N PHE A 159 7.27 -5.33 -14.39
CA PHE A 159 6.16 -5.98 -13.68
C PHE A 159 6.24 -7.50 -13.67
N GLU A 160 7.21 -8.13 -14.36
CA GLU A 160 7.58 -9.52 -14.13
C GLU A 160 7.98 -9.68 -12.65
N LEU A 161 6.97 -9.93 -11.83
CA LEU A 161 7.05 -10.22 -10.43
C LEU A 161 7.85 -11.52 -10.32
N ARG A 162 9.17 -11.40 -10.17
CA ARG A 162 10.01 -12.53 -9.78
C ARG A 162 9.29 -13.26 -8.65
N ALA A 163 9.14 -14.59 -8.77
CA ALA A 163 8.35 -15.43 -7.86
C ALA A 163 8.51 -15.09 -6.36
N GLY A 164 9.69 -14.65 -5.93
CA GLY A 164 9.95 -14.23 -4.53
C GLY A 164 9.36 -12.87 -4.08
N THR A 165 8.87 -12.01 -4.97
CA THR A 165 8.19 -10.74 -4.60
C THR A 165 6.74 -10.98 -4.21
N VAL A 166 6.06 -11.94 -4.86
CA VAL A 166 4.69 -12.35 -4.50
C VAL A 166 4.68 -13.05 -3.16
N GLU A 167 5.65 -13.93 -2.89
CA GLU A 167 5.83 -14.59 -1.58
C GLU A 167 5.99 -13.57 -0.44
N LYS A 168 6.78 -12.51 -0.68
CA LYS A 168 6.95 -11.41 0.28
C LYS A 168 5.71 -10.54 0.42
N MET A 169 4.97 -10.28 -0.66
CA MET A 169 3.67 -9.59 -0.59
C MET A 169 2.65 -10.42 0.19
N ALA A 170 2.57 -11.73 -0.04
CA ALA A 170 1.71 -12.64 0.69
C ALA A 170 2.05 -12.68 2.19
N THR A 171 3.34 -12.61 2.54
CA THR A 171 3.77 -12.53 3.94
C THR A 171 3.31 -11.21 4.59
N LEU A 172 3.37 -10.10 3.85
CA LEU A 172 2.96 -8.77 4.31
C LEU A 172 1.44 -8.64 4.43
N VAL A 173 0.70 -9.21 3.48
CA VAL A 173 -0.77 -9.32 3.52
C VAL A 173 -1.21 -10.23 4.66
N GLY A 174 -0.48 -11.31 4.90
CA GLY A 174 -0.70 -12.22 6.02
C GLY A 174 -0.59 -11.57 7.39
N TYR A 175 0.20 -10.49 7.52
CA TYR A 175 0.26 -9.70 8.76
C TYR A 175 -1.00 -8.87 9.02
N VAL A 176 -1.72 -8.49 7.96
CA VAL A 176 -2.96 -7.68 8.02
C VAL A 176 -4.19 -8.57 8.09
N GLN A 177 -4.13 -9.75 7.45
CA GLN A 177 -5.22 -10.71 7.38
C GLN A 177 -4.66 -12.13 7.57
N PRO A 178 -4.72 -12.69 8.80
CA PRO A 178 -4.02 -13.94 9.15
C PRO A 178 -4.51 -15.15 8.34
N GLU A 179 -5.77 -15.14 7.88
CA GLU A 179 -6.36 -16.16 7.00
C GLU A 179 -5.61 -16.30 5.66
N LEU A 180 -5.03 -15.20 5.14
CA LEU A 180 -4.21 -15.22 3.91
C LEU A 180 -2.74 -15.57 4.19
N ALA A 181 -2.29 -15.43 5.45
CA ALA A 181 -0.95 -15.81 5.88
C ALA A 181 -0.78 -17.33 5.89
N GLU A 182 -1.83 -18.04 6.35
CA GLU A 182 -1.87 -19.50 6.37
C GLU A 182 -1.74 -20.07 4.95
N LEU A 183 -2.41 -19.46 3.97
CA LEU A 183 -2.32 -19.82 2.54
C LEU A 183 -0.93 -19.62 1.91
N GLY A 184 -0.13 -18.68 2.42
CA GLY A 184 1.23 -18.41 1.93
C GLY A 184 2.31 -19.27 2.59
N GLN A 185 2.04 -19.82 3.77
CA GLN A 185 2.98 -20.66 4.52
C GLN A 185 2.71 -22.16 4.39
N ASP A 186 1.47 -22.55 4.09
CA ASP A 186 1.12 -23.94 3.80
C ASP A 186 1.61 -24.32 2.40
N SER A 187 2.60 -25.20 2.31
CA SER A 187 3.02 -25.88 1.08
C SER A 187 1.98 -26.92 0.63
N ARG A 188 0.69 -26.66 0.86
CA ARG A 188 -0.40 -27.57 0.55
C ARG A 188 -0.61 -27.63 -0.95
N THR A 189 -0.85 -28.84 -1.43
CA THR A 189 -1.25 -29.04 -2.82
C THR A 189 -2.71 -28.64 -3.02
N VAL A 190 -3.10 -28.38 -4.27
CA VAL A 190 -4.48 -28.04 -4.62
C VAL A 190 -5.47 -29.07 -4.09
N ASP A 191 -5.13 -30.35 -4.15
CA ASP A 191 -5.98 -31.42 -3.62
C ASP A 191 -6.11 -31.40 -2.10
N GLU A 192 -5.01 -31.15 -1.38
CA GLU A 192 -5.04 -31.05 0.09
C GLU A 192 -5.89 -29.85 0.54
N TYR A 193 -5.82 -28.74 -0.20
CA TYR A 193 -6.65 -27.58 0.05
C TYR A 193 -8.13 -27.85 -0.23
N LEU A 194 -8.46 -28.46 -1.38
CA LEU A 194 -9.84 -28.83 -1.72
C LEU A 194 -10.42 -29.85 -0.73
N ARG A 195 -9.61 -30.80 -0.26
CA ARG A 195 -10.00 -31.74 0.82
C ARG A 195 -10.25 -31.03 2.15
N SER A 196 -9.47 -30.00 2.49
CA SER A 196 -9.72 -29.22 3.71
C SER A 196 -11.03 -28.43 3.65
N LEU A 197 -11.43 -27.98 2.45
CA LEU A 197 -12.70 -27.29 2.21
C LEU A 197 -13.89 -28.25 2.24
N SER A 198 -13.76 -29.45 1.68
CA SER A 198 -14.81 -30.48 1.68
C SER A 198 -14.98 -31.14 3.06
N GLY A 199 -13.88 -31.29 3.81
CA GLY A 199 -13.88 -31.81 5.18
C GLY A 199 -14.69 -30.97 6.17
N LEU A 200 -14.78 -29.65 5.97
CA LEU A 200 -15.58 -28.75 6.80
C LEU A 200 -17.10 -28.93 6.60
N SER A 201 -17.54 -29.42 5.45
CA SER A 201 -18.98 -29.62 5.15
C SER A 201 -19.50 -31.01 5.54
N PHE A 202 -18.64 -32.03 5.60
CA PHE A 202 -19.05 -33.43 5.77
C PHE A 202 -18.91 -33.94 7.21
N LEU A 203 -18.00 -33.37 8.00
CA LEU A 203 -17.69 -33.86 9.35
C LEU A 203 -18.51 -33.21 10.47
N ASN A 204 -19.29 -32.17 10.18
CA ASN A 204 -19.97 -31.37 11.21
C ASN A 204 -21.48 -31.66 11.37
N THR A 205 -22.00 -32.65 10.65
CA THR A 205 -23.41 -33.06 10.75
C THR A 205 -23.45 -34.42 11.44
N SER A 206 -23.71 -34.43 12.74
CA SER A 206 -23.85 -35.64 13.57
C SER A 206 -25.12 -36.45 13.28
N ASP A 207 -25.86 -36.08 12.24
CA ASP A 207 -27.16 -36.65 11.91
C ASP A 207 -27.03 -37.54 10.66
N GLU A 208 -27.04 -38.86 10.88
CA GLU A 208 -26.89 -39.89 9.85
C GLU A 208 -27.95 -39.78 8.74
N THR A 209 -29.10 -39.20 9.06
CA THR A 209 -30.23 -39.02 8.12
C THR A 209 -29.93 -37.97 7.05
N LEU A 210 -29.31 -36.85 7.42
CA LEU A 210 -28.91 -35.79 6.49
C LEU A 210 -27.74 -36.23 5.61
N GLN A 211 -26.83 -37.04 6.15
CA GLN A 211 -25.74 -37.63 5.36
C GLN A 211 -26.29 -38.59 4.29
N PHE A 212 -27.30 -39.38 4.62
CA PHE A 212 -27.94 -40.30 3.67
C PHE A 212 -28.70 -39.57 2.56
N GLU A 213 -29.37 -38.45 2.89
CA GLU A 213 -30.09 -37.63 1.93
C GLU A 213 -29.14 -36.92 0.96
N GLN A 214 -28.02 -36.37 1.45
CA GLN A 214 -26.97 -35.78 0.61
C GLN A 214 -26.25 -36.82 -0.26
N LEU A 215 -26.03 -38.04 0.26
CA LEU A 215 -25.51 -39.16 -0.53
C LEU A 215 -26.51 -39.60 -1.61
N ASN A 216 -27.81 -39.65 -1.30
CA ASN A 216 -28.83 -40.05 -2.27
C ASN A 216 -28.95 -39.02 -3.40
N ASP A 217 -28.82 -37.73 -3.08
CA ASP A 217 -28.81 -36.65 -4.08
C ASP A 217 -27.54 -36.69 -4.96
N GLN A 218 -26.37 -37.02 -4.38
CA GLN A 218 -25.13 -37.23 -5.15
C GLN A 218 -25.16 -38.50 -6.00
N VAL A 219 -25.70 -39.61 -5.49
CA VAL A 219 -25.87 -40.87 -6.24
C VAL A 219 -26.84 -40.66 -7.41
N GLY A 220 -27.88 -39.84 -7.23
CA GLY A 220 -28.75 -39.39 -8.32
C GLY A 220 -27.99 -38.71 -9.46
N ARG A 221 -27.11 -37.74 -9.12
CA ARG A 221 -26.28 -37.02 -10.11
C ARG A 221 -25.24 -37.90 -10.80
N LEU A 222 -24.62 -38.84 -10.07
CA LEU A 222 -23.67 -39.79 -10.64
C LEU A 222 -24.35 -40.80 -11.59
N ARG A 223 -25.59 -41.17 -11.30
CA ARG A 223 -26.41 -42.02 -12.18
C ARG A 223 -26.81 -41.30 -13.46
N GLU A 224 -27.11 -40.00 -13.38
CA GLU A 224 -27.32 -39.14 -14.57
C GLU A 224 -26.06 -39.00 -15.43
N GLN A 225 -24.86 -39.10 -14.83
CA GLN A 225 -23.58 -39.14 -15.55
C GLN A 225 -23.22 -40.55 -16.09
N GLY A 226 -24.11 -41.53 -15.97
CA GLY A 226 -23.96 -42.87 -16.56
C GLY A 226 -23.14 -43.86 -15.72
N ILE A 227 -22.82 -43.54 -14.47
CA ILE A 227 -22.08 -44.43 -13.57
C ILE A 227 -23.11 -45.32 -12.83
N ASN A 228 -23.17 -46.60 -13.19
CA ASN A 228 -24.11 -47.55 -12.60
C ASN A 228 -23.51 -48.16 -11.33
N ILE A 229 -24.00 -47.74 -10.16
CA ILE A 229 -23.49 -48.21 -8.86
C ILE A 229 -24.49 -49.20 -8.26
N GLU A 230 -24.10 -50.47 -8.19
CA GLU A 230 -24.84 -51.53 -7.49
C GLU A 230 -24.62 -51.39 -5.97
N PHE A 231 -25.69 -51.29 -5.19
CA PHE A 231 -25.62 -51.08 -3.73
C PHE A 231 -25.25 -52.38 -3.00
N THR A 232 -23.95 -52.61 -2.82
CA THR A 232 -23.38 -53.59 -1.88
C THR A 232 -22.62 -52.87 -0.76
N GLY A 233 -22.28 -53.50 0.37
CA GLY A 233 -21.60 -52.83 1.49
C GLY A 233 -20.27 -52.13 1.14
N ASP A 234 -19.58 -52.59 0.09
CA ASP A 234 -18.39 -51.94 -0.52
C ASP A 234 -18.73 -50.79 -1.49
N ALA A 235 -20.00 -50.65 -1.89
CA ALA A 235 -20.45 -49.55 -2.73
C ALA A 235 -20.38 -48.21 -1.98
N LEU A 236 -20.49 -48.20 -0.65
CA LEU A 236 -20.42 -46.96 0.12
C LEU A 236 -19.01 -46.35 0.12
N THR A 237 -17.97 -47.18 0.16
CA THR A 237 -16.57 -46.72 0.04
C THR A 237 -16.22 -46.35 -1.40
N LEU A 238 -16.76 -47.07 -2.38
CA LEU A 238 -16.63 -46.74 -3.81
C LEU A 238 -17.37 -45.46 -4.19
N VAL A 239 -18.60 -45.25 -3.70
CA VAL A 239 -19.38 -44.01 -3.89
C VAL A 239 -18.68 -42.85 -3.21
N ARG A 240 -18.15 -43.04 -2.00
CA ARG A 240 -17.40 -42.01 -1.30
C ARG A 240 -16.13 -41.63 -2.04
N GLY A 241 -15.37 -42.61 -2.54
CA GLY A 241 -14.19 -42.37 -3.37
C GLY A 241 -14.52 -41.67 -4.69
N ALA A 242 -15.61 -42.08 -5.36
CA ALA A 242 -16.08 -41.47 -6.60
C ALA A 242 -16.62 -40.05 -6.39
N ALA A 243 -17.33 -39.79 -5.29
CA ALA A 243 -17.84 -38.47 -4.93
C ALA A 243 -16.71 -37.52 -4.52
N GLU A 244 -15.71 -38.01 -3.77
CA GLU A 244 -14.52 -37.23 -3.44
C GLU A 244 -13.74 -36.87 -4.70
N GLU A 245 -13.47 -37.83 -5.59
CA GLU A 245 -12.75 -37.56 -6.85
C GLU A 245 -13.55 -36.63 -7.78
N SER A 246 -14.89 -36.76 -7.83
CA SER A 246 -15.76 -35.84 -8.58
C SER A 246 -15.72 -34.41 -8.01
N SER A 247 -15.69 -34.26 -6.69
CA SER A 247 -15.57 -32.96 -6.04
C SER A 247 -14.19 -32.32 -6.26
N LEU A 248 -13.13 -33.13 -6.22
CA LEU A 248 -11.76 -32.69 -6.53
C LEU A 248 -11.64 -32.29 -8.00
N ALA A 249 -12.18 -33.08 -8.92
CA ALA A 249 -12.20 -32.77 -10.35
C ALA A 249 -12.95 -31.46 -10.64
N SER A 250 -14.13 -31.26 -10.03
CA SER A 250 -14.88 -30.01 -10.15
C SER A 250 -14.13 -28.82 -9.54
N GLY A 251 -13.45 -29.01 -8.41
CA GLY A 251 -12.64 -27.97 -7.77
C GLY A 251 -11.42 -27.58 -8.62
N ARG A 252 -10.70 -28.58 -9.15
CA ARG A 252 -9.60 -28.38 -10.11
C ARG A 252 -10.08 -27.68 -11.38
N GLN A 253 -11.29 -28.00 -11.87
CA GLN A 253 -11.88 -27.33 -13.02
C GLN A 253 -12.19 -25.86 -12.75
N GLN A 254 -12.82 -25.52 -11.62
CA GLN A 254 -13.13 -24.13 -11.26
C GLN A 254 -11.85 -23.30 -11.06
N LEU A 255 -10.84 -23.88 -10.40
CA LEU A 255 -9.53 -23.27 -10.26
C LEU A 255 -8.82 -23.12 -11.61
N GLY A 256 -8.99 -24.09 -12.52
CA GLY A 256 -8.45 -24.03 -13.88
C GLY A 256 -9.14 -23.01 -14.77
N GLU A 257 -10.44 -22.79 -14.61
CA GLU A 257 -11.17 -21.69 -15.25
C GLU A 257 -10.67 -20.32 -14.75
N LEU A 258 -10.33 -20.21 -13.47
CA LEU A 258 -9.75 -19.00 -12.89
C LEU A 258 -8.32 -18.73 -13.36
N ALA A 259 -7.50 -19.79 -13.50
CA ALA A 259 -6.12 -19.73 -13.98
C ALA A 259 -5.99 -19.75 -15.51
N GLY A 260 -7.07 -20.02 -16.24
CA GLY A 260 -7.06 -20.15 -17.70
C GLY A 260 -6.26 -21.35 -18.24
N ARG A 261 -6.02 -22.38 -17.42
CA ARG A 261 -5.34 -23.63 -17.79
C ARG A 261 -5.85 -24.79 -16.95
N THR A 262 -5.61 -26.02 -17.39
CA THR A 262 -5.87 -27.21 -16.56
C THR A 262 -4.94 -27.23 -15.35
N VAL A 263 -5.51 -27.41 -14.16
CA VAL A 263 -4.77 -27.46 -12.89
C VAL A 263 -4.54 -28.91 -12.49
N SER A 264 -3.27 -29.27 -12.28
CA SER A 264 -2.92 -30.57 -11.67
C SER A 264 -3.09 -30.49 -10.15
N GLY A 265 -3.60 -31.57 -9.54
CA GLY A 265 -3.84 -31.65 -8.09
C GLY A 265 -2.59 -31.50 -7.23
N ASP A 266 -1.41 -31.77 -7.80
CA ASP A 266 -0.10 -31.74 -7.14
C ASP A 266 0.52 -30.34 -7.08
N GLU A 267 -0.10 -29.34 -7.71
CA GLU A 267 0.42 -27.98 -7.74
C GLU A 267 0.27 -27.29 -6.38
N GLN A 268 1.23 -26.43 -6.03
CA GLN A 268 1.13 -25.63 -4.81
C GLN A 268 0.07 -24.54 -4.98
N VAL A 269 -0.84 -24.43 -4.01
CA VAL A 269 -1.94 -23.47 -4.02
C VAL A 269 -1.43 -22.03 -4.07
N SER A 270 -0.34 -21.73 -3.36
CA SER A 270 0.32 -20.43 -3.36
C SER A 270 0.84 -20.04 -4.76
N ALA A 271 1.43 -20.97 -5.49
CA ALA A 271 1.90 -20.77 -6.86
C ALA A 271 0.72 -20.58 -7.84
N LEU A 272 -0.36 -21.34 -7.66
CA LEU A 272 -1.56 -21.20 -8.47
C LEU A 272 -2.24 -19.83 -8.23
N PHE A 273 -2.38 -19.39 -6.98
CA PHE A 273 -2.96 -18.08 -6.66
C PHE A 273 -2.09 -16.93 -7.17
N ALA A 274 -0.76 -17.06 -7.09
CA ALA A 274 0.16 -16.11 -7.69
C ALA A 274 -0.07 -16.01 -9.20
N GLU A 275 -0.18 -17.14 -9.89
CA GLU A 275 -0.46 -17.21 -11.33
C GLU A 275 -1.84 -16.64 -11.67
N VAL A 276 -2.88 -16.91 -10.86
CA VAL A 276 -4.23 -16.34 -11.05
C VAL A 276 -4.22 -14.83 -10.82
N LEU A 277 -3.55 -14.34 -9.78
CA LEU A 277 -3.41 -12.90 -9.53
C LEU A 277 -2.65 -12.22 -10.66
N GLU A 278 -1.52 -12.79 -11.06
CA GLU A 278 -0.73 -12.34 -12.20
C GLU A 278 -1.59 -12.32 -13.47
N LYS A 279 -2.24 -13.42 -13.84
CA LYS A 279 -3.12 -13.50 -15.01
C LYS A 279 -4.37 -12.66 -14.91
N LYS A 280 -4.93 -12.37 -13.73
CA LYS A 280 -6.10 -11.49 -13.59
C LYS A 280 -5.68 -10.03 -13.64
N ILE A 281 -4.53 -9.67 -13.06
CA ILE A 281 -3.94 -8.34 -13.22
C ILE A 281 -3.58 -8.13 -14.69
N PHE A 282 -2.90 -9.09 -15.32
CA PHE A 282 -2.66 -9.08 -16.76
C PHE A 282 -3.97 -9.08 -17.53
N ALA A 283 -4.95 -9.94 -17.31
CA ALA A 283 -6.21 -9.92 -18.06
C ALA A 283 -7.08 -8.67 -17.83
N ILE A 284 -6.98 -8.00 -16.67
CA ILE A 284 -7.63 -6.70 -16.43
C ILE A 284 -6.90 -5.59 -17.19
N VAL A 285 -5.57 -5.70 -17.35
CA VAL A 285 -4.72 -4.71 -18.02
C VAL A 285 -4.61 -4.95 -19.54
N GLU A 286 -4.52 -6.20 -19.94
CA GLU A 286 -4.39 -6.78 -21.27
C GLU A 286 -5.76 -6.97 -21.94
N GLY A 287 -6.84 -7.05 -21.14
CA GLY A 287 -8.25 -7.19 -21.55
C GLY A 287 -8.40 -7.57 -23.00
N SER A 288 -8.57 -8.86 -23.30
CA SER A 288 -8.51 -9.48 -24.64
C SER A 288 -9.48 -8.92 -25.71
N ARG A 289 -10.08 -7.75 -25.49
CA ARG A 289 -10.82 -6.90 -26.44
C ARG A 289 -10.58 -5.37 -26.28
N MET A 290 -9.59 -4.94 -25.50
CA MET A 290 -9.33 -3.53 -25.12
C MET A 290 -8.05 -2.95 -25.73
N GLN A 291 -7.22 -3.76 -26.38
CA GLN A 291 -6.01 -3.29 -27.06
C GLN A 291 -6.31 -2.31 -28.22
N GLU A 292 -7.57 -2.29 -28.71
CA GLU A 292 -8.04 -1.28 -29.68
C GLU A 292 -8.69 -0.03 -29.03
N ARG A 293 -8.93 0.01 -27.71
CA ARG A 293 -9.74 1.07 -27.08
C ARG A 293 -9.14 1.79 -25.90
N ILE A 294 -8.09 1.27 -25.26
CA ILE A 294 -7.39 2.02 -24.21
C ILE A 294 -6.22 2.72 -24.88
N PRO A 295 -6.23 4.07 -24.99
CA PRO A 295 -5.08 4.78 -25.52
C PRO A 295 -3.86 4.48 -24.65
N ASP A 296 -2.69 4.21 -25.24
CA ASP A 296 -1.42 4.01 -24.52
C ASP A 296 -1.16 5.11 -23.45
N ARG A 297 -1.75 6.28 -23.64
CA ARG A 297 -1.68 7.46 -22.77
C ARG A 297 -2.45 7.34 -21.44
N THR A 298 -3.31 6.36 -21.23
CA THR A 298 -4.05 6.16 -19.95
C THR A 298 -3.43 5.10 -19.05
N LEU A 299 -2.59 4.23 -19.60
CA LEU A 299 -1.99 3.12 -18.86
C LEU A 299 -1.04 3.57 -17.73
N PRO A 300 -0.14 4.55 -17.92
CA PRO A 300 0.68 5.06 -16.82
C PRO A 300 -0.12 5.65 -15.65
N VAL A 301 -1.32 6.18 -15.92
CA VAL A 301 -2.22 6.71 -14.88
C VAL A 301 -2.76 5.58 -14.01
N PHE A 302 -3.16 4.46 -14.63
CA PHE A 302 -3.66 3.29 -13.91
C PHE A 302 -2.57 2.66 -13.04
N ILE A 303 -1.35 2.52 -13.58
CA ILE A 303 -0.22 2.00 -12.81
C ILE A 303 0.13 2.91 -11.64
N ALA A 304 0.14 4.24 -11.85
CA ALA A 304 0.37 5.19 -10.77
C ALA A 304 -0.73 5.14 -9.69
N LEU A 305 -1.97 4.85 -10.08
CA LEU A 305 -3.08 4.65 -9.13
C LEU A 305 -2.90 3.36 -8.31
N LEU A 306 -2.48 2.25 -8.94
CA LEU A 306 -2.12 1.03 -8.22
C LEU A 306 -0.96 1.27 -7.25
N PHE A 307 0.06 2.00 -7.69
CA PHE A 307 1.18 2.40 -6.84
C PHE A 307 0.73 3.30 -5.67
N PHE A 308 -0.21 4.21 -5.89
CA PHE A 308 -0.81 5.00 -4.82
C PHE A 308 -1.52 4.12 -3.79
N LEU A 309 -2.32 3.16 -4.25
CA LEU A 309 -3.08 2.23 -3.41
C LEU A 309 -2.17 1.32 -2.57
N THR A 310 -0.94 1.04 -3.01
CA THR A 310 0.04 0.27 -2.23
C THR A 310 0.85 1.14 -1.27
N VAL A 311 1.28 2.33 -1.71
CA VAL A 311 2.11 3.23 -0.90
C VAL A 311 1.33 3.87 0.24
N TRP A 312 0.04 4.19 0.03
CA TRP A 312 -0.79 4.82 1.05
C TRP A 312 -0.93 4.01 2.35
N PRO A 313 -1.40 2.74 2.33
CA PRO A 313 -1.48 1.92 3.55
C PRO A 313 -0.11 1.66 4.16
N LEU A 314 0.92 1.42 3.34
CA LEU A 314 2.29 1.21 3.82
C LEU A 314 2.81 2.43 4.59
N ALA A 315 2.58 3.63 4.06
CA ALA A 315 2.95 4.89 4.71
C ALA A 315 2.16 5.12 6.02
N LEU A 316 0.90 4.68 6.11
CA LEU A 316 0.13 4.76 7.36
C LEU A 316 0.72 3.88 8.48
N ILE A 317 1.28 2.73 8.13
CA ILE A 317 1.98 1.83 9.06
C ILE A 317 3.31 2.46 9.49
N LEU A 318 4.11 2.93 8.52
CA LEU A 318 5.41 3.59 8.76
C LEU A 318 5.29 4.92 9.51
N PHE A 319 4.11 5.55 9.52
CA PHE A 319 3.89 6.83 10.19
C PHE A 319 4.33 6.85 11.66
N SER A 320 4.08 5.75 12.39
CA SER A 320 4.50 5.66 13.80
C SER A 320 6.01 5.84 13.94
N LEU A 321 6.79 5.15 13.10
CA LEU A 321 8.24 5.25 13.06
C LEU A 321 8.70 6.67 12.68
N TRP A 322 8.12 7.25 11.64
CA TRP A 322 8.46 8.61 11.21
C TRP A 322 8.14 9.66 12.29
N SER A 323 7.00 9.52 12.97
CA SER A 323 6.60 10.42 14.06
C SER A 323 7.55 10.30 15.27
N PHE A 324 8.04 9.09 15.56
CA PHE A 324 9.02 8.86 16.61
C PHE A 324 10.36 9.53 16.28
N VAL A 325 10.87 9.35 15.06
CA VAL A 325 12.09 10.01 14.58
C VAL A 325 11.94 11.54 14.63
N ALA A 326 10.82 12.07 14.15
CA ALA A 326 10.53 13.50 14.23
C ALA A 326 10.48 14.02 15.68
N ALA A 327 9.88 13.25 16.59
CA ALA A 327 9.84 13.60 18.01
C ALA A 327 11.23 13.61 18.65
N LEU A 328 12.12 12.68 18.26
CA LEU A 328 13.53 12.69 18.68
C LEU A 328 14.25 13.95 18.19
N CYS A 329 14.07 14.34 16.92
CA CYS A 329 14.64 15.58 16.38
C CYS A 329 14.17 16.82 17.15
N ILE A 330 12.88 16.91 17.47
CA ILE A 330 12.34 18.00 18.30
C ILE A 330 12.93 17.94 19.71
N GLY A 331 13.10 16.75 20.29
CA GLY A 331 13.76 16.55 21.57
C GLY A 331 15.20 17.08 21.59
N LEU A 332 15.97 16.83 20.52
CA LEU A 332 17.32 17.37 20.35
C LEU A 332 17.31 18.90 20.25
N PHE A 333 16.41 19.49 19.46
CA PHE A 333 16.27 20.95 19.38
C PHE A 333 15.89 21.60 20.72
N ARG A 334 15.06 20.91 21.53
CA ARG A 334 14.74 21.35 22.89
C ARG A 334 15.95 21.23 23.83
N SER A 335 16.71 20.14 23.76
CA SER A 335 17.93 19.94 24.56
C SER A 335 18.95 21.04 24.31
N TRP A 336 19.12 21.47 23.06
CA TRP A 336 19.99 22.59 22.69
C TRP A 336 19.40 23.99 22.96
N ARG A 337 18.23 24.07 23.61
CA ARG A 337 17.49 25.32 23.87
C ARG A 337 17.25 26.15 22.62
N TRP A 338 17.04 25.51 21.48
CA TRP A 338 16.67 26.19 20.24
C TRP A 338 15.17 26.47 20.17
N ILE A 339 14.37 25.69 20.90
CA ILE A 339 12.93 25.84 21.04
C ILE A 339 12.62 25.97 22.53
N GLU A 340 12.03 27.09 22.93
CA GLU A 340 11.48 27.29 24.27
C GLU A 340 9.95 27.19 24.20
N ILE A 341 9.38 26.31 25.02
CA ILE A 341 7.92 26.18 25.16
C ILE A 341 7.51 27.14 26.26
N SER A 342 7.10 28.34 25.86
CA SER A 342 6.56 29.34 26.78
C SER A 342 5.07 29.08 27.00
N ARG A 343 4.65 28.94 28.26
CA ARG A 343 3.22 28.89 28.61
C ARG A 343 2.66 30.31 28.53
N HIS A 344 1.89 30.60 27.49
CA HIS A 344 1.10 31.84 27.42
C HIS A 344 -0.35 31.50 27.80
N ALA A 345 -0.94 32.27 28.71
CA ALA A 345 -2.35 32.11 29.05
C ALA A 345 -3.19 32.53 27.83
N ALA A 346 -3.78 31.56 27.13
CA ALA A 346 -4.55 31.77 25.90
C ALA A 346 -5.74 32.75 26.01
N LEU A 347 -6.11 33.14 27.23
CA LEU A 347 -7.16 34.12 27.51
C LEU A 347 -6.75 35.58 27.26
N GLN A 348 -5.45 35.90 27.29
CA GLN A 348 -4.99 37.29 27.15
C GLN A 348 -4.92 37.73 25.68
N ASP A 349 -4.50 36.83 24.76
CA ASP A 349 -4.36 37.13 23.32
C ASP A 349 -5.72 37.17 22.57
N ARG A 350 -6.80 36.60 23.15
CA ARG A 350 -8.17 36.74 22.62
C ARG A 350 -8.88 38.03 23.02
N MET A 351 -8.35 38.75 24.02
CA MET A 351 -8.87 40.07 24.40
C MET A 351 -8.10 41.22 23.73
N GLU A 352 -6.93 40.95 23.15
CA GLU A 352 -6.08 41.95 22.47
C GLU A 352 -6.22 41.96 20.94
N ARG A 353 -6.93 40.98 20.35
CA ARG A 353 -7.37 40.98 18.94
C ARG A 353 -8.86 41.22 18.85
#